data_AF-A0A7S1JYW8-F1
#
_entry.id   AF-A0A7S1JYW8-F1
#
_cell.length_a   1.000
_cell.length_b   1.000
_cell.length_c   1.000
_cell.angle_alpha   90.00
_cell.angle_beta   90.00
_cell.angle_gamma   90.00
#
_symmetry.space_group_name_H-M   'P 1'
#
loop_
_entity.id
_entity.type
_entity.pdbx_description
1 polymer ?
#
loop_
_entity_poly.entity_id
_entity_poly.type
_entity_poly.pdbx_seq_one_letter_code
_entity_poly.pdbx_strand_id
1 'polypeptide(L)'
;IVDDGSAPPMSTAYNHTRFPNVKIIRNEEREGLIRSKLIGGDAAEGDLIVFLDAHVKPDPGWTAPLIRHTNTNYKRVVVPLIPILNGETWEINRAAVGVKMMFDWTLQFQWFEDHNDLVPCMSGGLLAMTKRWWEESGKLDDGMYEWGGENIEQ
;
A
#
# COMPACT_ATOMS: atom_id res chain seq x y z
N ILE A 1 3.74 -1.54 11.69
CA ILE A 1 4.78 -2.14 10.84
C ILE A 1 4.63 -3.64 10.94
N VAL A 2 4.52 -4.32 9.81
CA VAL A 2 4.58 -5.79 9.77
C VAL A 2 5.99 -6.17 9.35
N ASP A 3 6.70 -6.88 10.22
CA ASP A 3 8.06 -7.38 10.00
C ASP A 3 7.96 -8.82 9.50
N ASP A 4 8.18 -9.01 8.19
CA ASP A 4 8.05 -10.30 7.50
C ASP A 4 9.31 -11.18 7.67
N GLY A 5 9.69 -11.43 8.92
CA GLY A 5 10.82 -12.29 9.24
C GLY A 5 12.21 -11.65 9.01
N SER A 6 12.36 -10.33 9.13
CA SER A 6 13.65 -9.66 8.91
C SER A 6 14.75 -10.19 9.83
N ALA A 7 15.99 -10.15 9.32
CA ALA A 7 17.20 -10.51 10.06
C ALA A 7 18.25 -9.37 9.91
N PRO A 8 18.57 -8.63 10.99
CA PRO A 8 18.01 -8.75 12.34
C PRO A 8 16.53 -8.33 12.40
N PRO A 9 15.79 -8.72 13.46
CA PRO A 9 14.40 -8.30 13.64
C PRO A 9 14.24 -6.78 13.66
N MET A 10 13.15 -6.26 13.09
CA MET A 10 12.95 -4.81 13.00
C MET A 10 12.88 -4.13 14.38
N SER A 11 12.43 -4.86 15.39
CA SER A 11 12.39 -4.39 16.79
C SER A 11 13.77 -3.99 17.34
N THR A 12 14.87 -4.55 16.81
CA THR A 12 16.22 -4.19 17.27
C THR A 12 16.67 -2.82 16.76
N ALA A 13 16.13 -2.37 15.63
CA ALA A 13 16.46 -1.07 15.02
C ALA A 13 15.43 0.02 15.39
N TYR A 14 14.30 -0.37 15.97
CA TYR A 14 13.18 0.54 16.19
C TYR A 14 13.30 1.35 17.49
N ASN A 15 13.11 2.67 17.39
CA ASN A 15 13.17 3.58 18.52
C ASN A 15 11.75 3.90 19.04
N HIS A 16 11.30 3.15 20.04
CA HIS A 16 9.99 3.33 20.67
C HIS A 16 9.82 4.69 21.37
N THR A 17 10.89 5.29 21.89
CA THR A 17 10.84 6.60 22.55
C THR A 17 10.55 7.73 21.56
N ARG A 18 11.11 7.66 20.36
CA ARG A 18 10.88 8.65 19.30
C ARG A 18 9.50 8.50 18.66
N PHE A 19 8.98 7.29 18.60
CA PHE A 19 7.77 6.95 17.86
C PHE A 19 6.87 6.03 18.71
N PRO A 20 6.22 6.57 19.75
CA PRO A 20 5.48 5.75 20.73
C PRO A 20 4.23 5.09 20.15
N ASN A 21 3.69 5.59 19.04
CA ASN A 21 2.41 5.15 18.48
C ASN A 21 2.53 4.02 17.43
N VAL A 22 3.75 3.60 17.06
CA VAL A 22 3.90 2.51 16.08
C VAL A 22 3.93 1.18 16.81
N LYS A 23 3.08 0.26 16.35
CA LYS A 23 3.10 -1.15 16.74
C LYS A 23 3.91 -1.94 15.69
N ILE A 24 4.76 -2.86 16.15
CA ILE A 24 5.46 -3.84 15.30
C ILE A 24 4.79 -5.18 15.50
N ILE A 25 4.31 -5.79 14.41
CA ILE A 25 3.81 -7.16 14.37
C ILE A 25 4.84 -7.94 13.58
N ARG A 26 5.42 -8.99 14.17
CA ARG A 26 6.47 -9.78 13.52
C ARG A 26 5.91 -11.14 13.11
N ASN A 27 6.16 -11.52 11.87
CA ASN A 27 6.00 -12.89 11.41
C ASN A 27 7.21 -13.70 11.89
N GLU A 28 6.97 -14.90 12.42
CA GLU A 28 8.05 -15.79 12.88
C GLU A 28 8.91 -16.28 11.71
N GLU A 29 8.27 -16.51 10.57
CA GLU A 29 8.88 -16.90 9.31
C GLU A 29 8.49 -15.90 8.19
N ARG A 30 9.08 -16.04 7.01
CA ARG A 30 8.78 -15.20 5.85
C ARG A 30 7.49 -15.68 5.19
N GLU A 31 6.45 -14.86 5.28
CA GLU A 31 5.09 -15.14 4.76
C GLU A 31 4.82 -14.43 3.44
N GLY A 32 5.58 -13.38 3.12
CA GLY A 32 5.39 -12.57 1.92
C GLY A 32 4.53 -11.33 2.13
N LEU A 33 4.45 -10.50 1.08
CA LEU A 33 3.71 -9.23 1.12
C LEU A 33 2.23 -9.45 1.40
N ILE A 34 1.60 -10.44 0.76
CA ILE A 34 0.13 -10.60 0.80
C ILE A 34 -0.32 -10.94 2.21
N ARG A 35 0.26 -11.98 2.80
CA ARG A 35 -0.03 -12.40 4.17
C ARG A 35 0.36 -11.35 5.19
N SER A 36 1.47 -10.63 4.97
CA SER A 36 1.85 -9.50 5.81
C SER A 36 0.83 -8.35 5.74
N LYS A 37 0.28 -8.05 4.56
CA LYS A 37 -0.82 -7.08 4.40
C LYS A 37 -2.10 -7.57 5.08
N LEU A 38 -2.43 -8.86 5.00
CA LEU A 38 -3.56 -9.45 5.71
C LEU A 38 -3.43 -9.26 7.22
N ILE A 39 -2.28 -9.64 7.80
CA ILE A 39 -1.99 -9.49 9.23
C ILE A 39 -2.09 -8.02 9.66
N GLY A 40 -1.49 -7.11 8.89
CA GLY A 40 -1.51 -5.67 9.19
C GLY A 40 -2.90 -5.04 9.03
N GLY A 41 -3.62 -5.41 7.97
CA GLY A 41 -4.97 -4.94 7.69
C GLY A 41 -5.97 -5.42 8.74
N ASP A 42 -5.84 -6.67 9.21
CA ASP A 42 -6.70 -7.24 10.23
C ASP A 42 -6.45 -6.63 11.62
N ALA A 43 -5.19 -6.36 11.95
CA ALA A 43 -4.81 -5.69 13.19
C ALA A 43 -5.09 -4.17 13.20
N ALA A 44 -5.49 -3.57 12.07
CA ALA A 44 -5.77 -2.14 11.99
C ALA A 44 -7.04 -1.75 12.76
N GLU A 45 -6.93 -0.75 13.62
CA GLU A 45 -8.01 -0.24 14.48
C GLU A 45 -8.69 1.03 13.93
N GLY A 46 -8.11 1.67 12.91
CA GLY A 46 -8.62 2.91 12.32
C GLY A 46 -9.70 2.67 11.26
N ASP A 47 -10.58 3.65 11.05
CA ASP A 47 -11.64 3.59 10.03
C ASP A 47 -11.10 3.55 8.58
N LEU A 48 -9.88 4.06 8.38
CA LEU A 48 -9.15 4.07 7.12
C LEU A 48 -7.86 3.26 7.27
N ILE A 49 -7.68 2.26 6.41
CA ILE A 49 -6.41 1.55 6.25
C ILE A 49 -5.65 2.20 5.11
N VAL A 50 -4.36 2.44 5.33
CA VAL A 50 -3.44 2.87 4.28
C VAL A 50 -2.24 1.93 4.25
N PHE A 51 -2.03 1.28 3.11
CA PHE A 51 -0.86 0.47 2.85
C PHE A 51 0.22 1.33 2.18
N LEU A 52 1.44 1.20 2.67
CA LEU A 52 2.62 1.90 2.15
C LEU A 52 3.79 0.92 2.14
N ASP A 53 4.57 0.94 1.06
CA ASP A 53 5.84 0.21 1.02
C ASP A 53 6.86 0.83 1.99
N ALA A 54 7.87 0.05 2.40
CA ALA A 54 8.86 0.49 3.37
C ALA A 54 9.84 1.57 2.83
N HIS A 55 9.81 1.85 1.53
CA HIS A 55 10.71 2.77 0.82
C HIS A 55 9.95 3.90 0.12
N VAL A 56 9.04 4.54 0.84
CA VAL A 56 8.25 5.68 0.36
C VAL A 56 8.62 7.00 1.04
N LYS A 57 8.35 8.13 0.38
CA LYS A 57 8.52 9.48 0.92
C LYS A 57 7.23 10.29 0.73
N PRO A 58 6.27 10.22 1.66
CA PRO A 58 5.00 10.92 1.53
C PRO A 58 5.18 12.46 1.58
N ASP A 59 4.49 13.18 0.69
CA ASP A 59 4.48 14.64 0.68
C ASP A 59 3.70 15.22 1.89
N PRO A 60 4.02 16.43 2.38
CA PRO A 60 3.20 17.08 3.38
C PRO A 60 1.72 17.16 2.95
N GLY A 61 0.80 16.73 3.82
CA GLY A 61 -0.64 16.75 3.55
C GLY A 61 -1.17 15.62 2.65
N TRP A 62 -0.35 14.62 2.32
CA TRP A 62 -0.72 13.50 1.44
C TRP A 62 -1.99 12.72 1.86
N THR A 63 -2.34 12.72 3.15
CA THR A 63 -3.52 11.99 3.66
C THR A 63 -4.85 12.66 3.36
N ALA A 64 -4.87 14.00 3.26
CA ALA A 64 -6.10 14.77 3.05
C ALA A 64 -6.89 14.37 1.79
N PRO A 65 -6.27 14.21 0.60
CA PRO A 65 -6.99 13.72 -0.57
C PRO A 65 -7.51 12.28 -0.38
N LEU A 66 -6.73 11.39 0.23
CA LEU A 66 -7.16 9.99 0.46
C LEU A 66 -8.43 9.92 1.32
N ILE A 67 -8.47 10.68 2.41
CA ILE A 67 -9.64 10.79 3.29
C ILE A 67 -10.82 11.41 2.54
N ARG A 68 -10.59 12.48 1.78
CA ARG A 68 -11.64 13.13 1.00
C ARG A 68 -12.29 12.16 0.01
N HIS A 69 -11.51 11.39 -0.74
CA HIS A 69 -12.04 10.46 -1.74
C HIS A 69 -12.74 9.27 -1.08
N THR A 70 -12.19 8.69 -0.01
CA THR A 70 -12.84 7.56 0.69
C THR A 70 -14.13 7.95 1.41
N ASN A 71 -14.25 9.19 1.90
CA ASN A 71 -15.48 9.69 2.53
C ASN A 71 -16.66 9.86 1.55
N THR A 72 -16.40 9.99 0.24
CA THR A 72 -17.49 10.11 -0.75
C THR A 72 -18.22 8.80 -1.01
N ASN A 73 -17.53 7.66 -0.84
CA ASN A 73 -18.10 6.33 -0.94
C ASN A 73 -17.13 5.37 -0.25
N TYR A 74 -17.57 4.72 0.83
CA TYR A 74 -16.73 3.86 1.64
C TYR A 74 -16.14 2.66 0.88
N LYS A 75 -16.76 2.28 -0.25
CA LYS A 75 -16.28 1.21 -1.16
C LYS A 75 -15.18 1.65 -2.13
N ARG A 76 -14.76 2.91 -2.11
CA ARG A 76 -13.65 3.38 -2.96
C ARG A 76 -12.32 2.92 -2.38
N VAL A 77 -11.52 2.29 -3.24
CA VAL A 77 -10.07 2.18 -3.05
C VAL A 77 -9.44 3.40 -3.73
N VAL A 78 -8.54 4.07 -3.04
CA VAL A 78 -7.88 5.28 -3.51
C VAL A 78 -6.38 5.04 -3.56
N VAL A 79 -5.80 5.26 -4.72
CA VAL A 79 -4.35 5.18 -4.93
C VAL A 79 -3.77 6.58 -5.06
N PRO A 80 -2.64 6.89 -4.41
CA PRO A 80 -1.97 8.16 -4.61
C PRO A 80 -1.29 8.20 -5.98
N LEU A 81 -1.02 9.39 -6.49
CA LEU A 81 0.00 9.56 -7.53
C LEU A 81 1.36 9.16 -6.95
N ILE A 82 2.08 8.27 -7.64
CA ILE A 82 3.36 7.73 -7.20
C ILE A 82 4.46 8.29 -8.10
N PRO A 83 5.17 9.37 -7.70
CA PRO A 83 6.29 9.89 -8.47
C PRO A 83 7.53 8.98 -8.32
N ILE A 84 8.49 9.14 -9.23
CA ILE A 84 9.76 8.42 -9.14
C ILE A 84 10.61 9.06 -8.03
N LEU A 85 10.99 8.27 -7.03
CA LEU A 85 11.95 8.65 -6.00
C LEU A 85 13.34 8.12 -6.37
N ASN A 86 14.33 9.00 -6.49
CA ASN A 86 15.71 8.57 -6.68
C ASN A 86 16.23 7.91 -5.39
N GLY A 87 16.67 6.66 -5.47
CA GLY A 87 17.12 5.88 -4.30
C GLY A 87 18.43 6.34 -3.68
N GLU A 88 19.23 7.14 -4.39
CA GLU A 88 20.51 7.68 -3.93
C GLU A 88 20.37 9.11 -3.42
N THR A 89 19.76 10.00 -4.22
CA THR A 89 19.65 11.43 -3.91
C THR A 89 18.41 11.79 -3.09
N TRP A 90 17.44 10.88 -2.99
CA TRP A 90 16.13 11.11 -2.35
C TRP A 90 15.33 12.25 -2.97
N GLU A 91 15.67 12.64 -4.21
CA GLU A 91 14.95 13.62 -5.00
C GLU A 91 13.74 12.98 -5.69
N ILE A 92 12.64 13.74 -5.74
CA ILE A 92 11.39 13.30 -6.36
C ILE A 92 11.33 13.84 -7.78
N ASN A 93 11.33 12.94 -8.77
CA ASN A 93 11.02 13.28 -10.14
C ASN A 93 9.50 13.23 -10.37
N ARG A 94 8.89 14.42 -10.49
CA ARG A 94 7.45 14.61 -10.67
C ARG A 94 7.02 14.57 -12.15
N ALA A 95 7.93 14.39 -13.08
CA ALA A 95 7.64 14.32 -14.51
C ALA A 95 7.23 12.90 -14.98
N ALA A 96 6.93 11.98 -14.05
CA ALA A 96 6.57 10.60 -14.38
C ALA A 96 5.27 10.56 -15.22
N VAL A 97 5.36 9.90 -16.38
CA VAL A 97 4.45 10.02 -17.53
C VAL A 97 3.27 9.02 -17.46
N GLY A 98 3.07 8.38 -16.31
CA GLY A 98 1.98 7.44 -16.08
C GLY A 98 1.36 7.66 -14.71
N VAL A 99 0.08 8.00 -14.68
CA VAL A 99 -0.65 8.25 -13.42
C VAL A 99 -1.62 7.13 -13.08
N LYS A 100 -1.87 6.23 -14.04
CA LYS A 100 -2.81 5.13 -13.92
C LYS A 100 -2.15 3.79 -14.15
N MET A 101 -2.79 2.79 -13.58
CA MET A 101 -2.36 1.41 -13.62
C MET A 101 -3.34 0.63 -14.49
N MET A 102 -2.80 -0.17 -15.41
CA MET A 102 -3.55 -1.09 -16.25
C MET A 102 -2.82 -2.43 -16.31
N PHE A 103 -3.43 -3.42 -16.95
CA PHE A 103 -2.77 -4.65 -17.34
C PHE A 103 -3.19 -5.04 -18.75
N ASP A 104 -2.35 -5.81 -19.43
CA ASP A 104 -2.69 -6.44 -20.70
C ASP A 104 -3.07 -7.92 -20.52
N TRP A 105 -3.33 -8.64 -21.60
CA TRP A 105 -3.71 -10.06 -21.55
C TRP A 105 -2.61 -11.01 -21.07
N THR A 106 -1.38 -10.50 -20.86
CA THR A 106 -0.31 -11.25 -20.18
C THR A 106 -0.35 -11.06 -18.66
N LEU A 107 -1.31 -10.28 -18.15
CA LEU A 107 -1.46 -9.91 -16.74
C LEU A 107 -0.23 -9.17 -16.19
N GLN A 108 0.50 -8.47 -17.05
CA GLN A 108 1.60 -7.60 -16.67
C GLN A 108 1.07 -6.20 -16.34
N PHE A 109 1.54 -5.65 -15.23
CA PHE A 109 1.26 -4.26 -14.85
C PHE A 109 1.86 -3.28 -15.87
N GLN A 110 1.09 -2.26 -16.24
CA GLN A 110 1.49 -1.19 -17.16
C GLN A 110 1.03 0.18 -16.66
N TRP A 111 1.81 1.19 -16.97
CA TRP A 111 1.44 2.59 -16.73
C TRP A 111 0.66 3.17 -17.91
N PHE A 112 -0.36 3.96 -17.61
CA PHE A 112 -1.24 4.62 -18.58
C PHE A 112 -1.69 6.00 -18.10
N GLU A 113 -2.14 6.83 -19.04
CA GLU A 113 -2.69 8.15 -18.78
C GLU A 113 -3.80 8.45 -19.80
N ASP A 114 -4.95 8.91 -19.31
CA ASP A 114 -6.12 9.34 -20.11
C ASP A 114 -6.77 10.65 -19.60
N HIS A 115 -6.15 11.31 -18.61
CA HIS A 115 -6.60 12.53 -17.95
C HIS A 115 -7.89 12.44 -17.11
N ASN A 116 -8.34 11.24 -16.72
CA ASN A 116 -9.44 11.02 -15.78
C ASN A 116 -8.89 10.62 -14.37
N ASP A 117 -9.68 10.71 -13.30
CA ASP A 117 -9.25 10.26 -11.96
C ASP A 117 -9.45 8.75 -11.72
N LEU A 118 -10.29 8.08 -12.53
CA LEU A 118 -10.60 6.66 -12.35
C LEU A 118 -9.47 5.77 -12.87
N VAL A 119 -8.93 4.90 -12.03
CA VAL A 119 -7.91 3.92 -12.41
C VAL A 119 -8.55 2.54 -12.68
N PRO A 120 -8.20 1.85 -13.78
CA PRO A 120 -8.73 0.50 -14.07
C PRO A 120 -8.26 -0.58 -13.09
N CYS A 121 -7.07 -0.41 -12.54
CA CYS A 121 -6.40 -1.33 -11.64
C CYS A 121 -5.64 -0.52 -10.58
N MET A 122 -5.26 -1.14 -9.47
CA MET A 122 -4.41 -0.53 -8.46
C MET A 122 -2.96 -1.00 -8.62
N SER A 123 -1.99 -0.31 -8.00
CA SER A 123 -0.57 -0.73 -8.04
C SER A 123 -0.22 -1.83 -7.05
N GLY A 124 -1.12 -2.17 -6.12
CA GLY A 124 -0.87 -3.14 -5.05
C GLY A 124 -0.08 -2.58 -3.87
N GLY A 125 1.02 -1.86 -4.12
CA GLY A 125 1.92 -1.35 -3.06
C GLY A 125 1.29 -0.26 -2.18
N LEU A 126 0.82 0.83 -2.81
CA LEU A 126 0.28 2.01 -2.13
C LEU A 126 -1.21 2.19 -2.40
N LEU A 127 -2.03 2.06 -1.36
CA LEU A 127 -3.47 2.27 -1.47
C LEU A 127 -4.09 2.67 -0.13
N ALA A 128 -5.25 3.30 -0.19
CA ALA A 128 -6.09 3.60 0.96
C ALA A 128 -7.51 3.08 0.73
N MET A 129 -8.08 2.44 1.74
CA MET A 129 -9.46 1.96 1.72
C MET A 129 -10.05 1.97 3.12
N THR A 130 -11.37 2.00 3.23
CA THR A 130 -12.01 1.95 4.55
C THR A 130 -11.83 0.56 5.17
N LYS A 131 -11.64 0.47 6.49
CA LYS A 131 -11.61 -0.81 7.22
C LYS A 131 -12.87 -1.63 6.98
N ARG A 132 -14.01 -0.95 6.88
CA ARG A 132 -15.28 -1.56 6.49
C ARG A 132 -15.20 -2.24 5.12
N TRP A 133 -14.67 -1.56 4.11
CA TRP A 133 -14.57 -2.13 2.77
C TRP A 133 -13.53 -3.25 2.71
N TRP A 134 -12.43 -3.15 3.45
CA TRP A 134 -11.46 -4.24 3.60
C TRP A 134 -12.10 -5.56 4.05
N GLU A 135 -12.97 -5.51 5.06
CA GLU A 135 -13.70 -6.69 5.53
C GLU A 135 -14.80 -7.13 4.54
N GLU A 136 -15.56 -6.20 3.98
CA GLU A 136 -16.69 -6.51 3.06
C GLU A 136 -16.23 -7.04 1.68
N SER A 137 -15.04 -6.63 1.20
CA SER A 137 -14.54 -7.01 -0.13
C SER A 137 -13.90 -8.40 -0.18
N GLY A 138 -13.67 -9.03 0.98
CA GLY A 138 -12.94 -10.29 1.06
C GLY A 138 -11.42 -10.16 1.19
N LYS A 139 -10.90 -8.94 1.43
CA LYS A 139 -9.48 -8.67 1.70
C LYS A 139 -8.57 -9.00 0.51
N LEU A 140 -7.60 -9.90 0.70
CA LEU A 140 -6.70 -10.47 -0.29
C LEU A 140 -6.82 -12.00 -0.18
N ASP A 141 -6.62 -12.71 -1.29
CA ASP A 141 -6.53 -14.18 -1.29
C ASP A 141 -5.32 -14.66 -0.45
N ASP A 142 -5.59 -15.39 0.64
CA ASP A 142 -4.58 -15.94 1.55
C ASP A 142 -3.80 -17.13 0.97
N GLY A 143 -4.29 -17.67 -0.16
CA GLY A 143 -3.61 -18.63 -1.01
C GLY A 143 -2.50 -18.03 -1.87
N MET A 144 -2.44 -16.70 -2.03
CA MET A 144 -1.31 -16.06 -2.70
C MET A 144 -0.07 -16.07 -1.81
N TYR A 145 1.04 -16.49 -2.40
CA TYR A 145 2.35 -16.52 -1.74
C TYR A 145 3.23 -15.36 -2.20
N GLU A 146 4.02 -14.81 -1.27
CA GLU A 146 5.04 -13.80 -1.57
C GLU A 146 4.47 -12.51 -2.17
N TRP A 147 4.64 -12.27 -3.47
CA TRP A 147 4.32 -11.02 -4.15
C TRP A 147 3.99 -11.26 -5.63
N GLY A 148 3.03 -10.51 -6.16
CA GLY A 148 2.70 -10.43 -7.58
C GLY A 148 1.29 -10.95 -7.89
N GLY A 149 0.56 -10.18 -8.72
CA GLY A 149 -0.79 -10.53 -9.18
C GLY A 149 -1.91 -10.10 -8.22
N GLU A 150 -1.59 -9.78 -6.97
CA GLU A 150 -2.57 -9.30 -5.98
C GLU A 150 -3.21 -7.99 -6.41
N ASN A 151 -2.47 -7.18 -7.16
CA ASN A 151 -2.92 -5.90 -7.64
C ASN A 151 -3.98 -6.02 -8.75
N ILE A 152 -4.05 -7.19 -9.42
CA ILE A 152 -5.00 -7.50 -10.49
C ILE A 152 -6.23 -8.24 -9.95
N GLU A 153 -6.08 -9.01 -8.87
CA GLU A 153 -7.17 -9.76 -8.25
C GLU A 153 -8.19 -8.86 -7.53
N GLN A 154 -7.72 -7.80 -6.86
CA GLN A 154 -8.51 -6.87 -6.05
C GLN A 154 -9.36 -5.86 -6.83
#